data_AF-A0A3N5X2D0-F1
#
_entry.id   AF-A0A3N5X2D0-F1
#
_cell.length_a   1.000
_cell.length_b   1.000
_cell.length_c   1.000
_cell.angle_alpha   90.00
_cell.angle_beta   90.00
_cell.angle_gamma   90.00
#
_symmetry.space_group_name_H-M   'P 1'
#
loop_
_entity.id
_entity.type
_entity.pdbx_description
1 polymer ?
#
loop_
_entity_poly.entity_id
_entity_poly.type
_entity_poly.pdbx_seq_one_letter_code
_entity_poly.pdbx_strand_id
1 'polypeptide(L)' 'MKVLKFFAGCLLSLLLLGVTALGQILEGTISGRVQDSTGAVMPGAEVVLLHVERGVKRTTLTND' A
#
# COMPACT_ATOMS: atom_id res chain seq x y z
N MET A 1 -42.70 3.47 -19.48
CA MET A 1 -41.69 2.40 -19.29
C MET A 1 -40.26 2.79 -19.69
N LYS A 2 -40.04 3.59 -20.75
CA LYS A 2 -38.68 3.98 -21.20
C LYS A 2 -37.92 4.83 -20.17
N VAL A 3 -38.60 5.80 -19.55
CA VAL A 3 -38.02 6.71 -18.54
C VAL A 3 -37.62 5.95 -17.26
N LEU A 4 -38.44 5.02 -16.79
CA LEU A 4 -38.12 4.20 -15.61
C LEU A 4 -36.89 3.31 -15.84
N LYS A 5 -36.74 2.74 -17.06
CA LYS A 5 -35.56 1.96 -17.46
C LYS A 5 -34.29 2.82 -17.52
N PHE A 6 -34.42 4.08 -17.95
CA PHE A 6 -33.30 5.04 -17.96
C PHE A 6 -32.82 5.38 -16.55
N PHE A 7 -33.75 5.70 -15.64
CA PHE A 7 -33.42 5.96 -14.23
C PHE A 7 -32.80 4.74 -13.53
N ALA A 8 -33.33 3.54 -13.78
CA ALA A 8 -32.74 2.31 -13.25
C ALA A 8 -31.32 2.07 -13.79
N GLY A 9 -31.07 2.38 -15.06
CA GLY A 9 -29.73 2.31 -15.67
C GLY A 9 -28.73 3.30 -15.05
N CYS A 10 -29.14 4.55 -14.82
CA CYS A 10 -28.31 5.55 -14.15
C CYS A 10 -27.98 5.15 -12.70
N LEU A 11 -28.96 4.66 -11.94
CA LEU A 11 -28.76 4.22 -10.57
C LEU A 11 -27.81 3.02 -10.49
N LEU A 12 -27.95 2.05 -11.40
CA LEU A 12 -27.06 0.89 -11.49
C LEU A 12 -25.63 1.32 -11.85
N SER A 13 -25.46 2.26 -12.79
CA SER A 13 -24.15 2.81 -13.15
C SER A 13 -23.49 3.52 -11.96
N LEU A 14 -24.24 4.30 -11.18
CA LEU A 14 -23.73 4.95 -9.96
C LEU A 14 -23.28 3.94 -8.91
N LEU A 15 -24.03 2.85 -8.74
CA LEU A 15 -23.70 1.80 -7.78
C LEU A 15 -22.42 1.05 -8.17
N LEU A 16 -22.22 0.82 -9.47
CA LEU A 16 -21.01 0.16 -10.01
C LEU A 16 -19.76 1.04 -9.86
N LEU A 17 -19.89 2.37 -9.91
CA LEU A 17 -18.80 3.31 -9.69
C LEU A 17 -18.31 3.36 -8.22
N GLY A 18 -19.14 2.98 -7.26
CA GLY A 18 -18.77 2.97 -5.84
C GLY A 18 -17.75 1.87 -5.47
N VAL A 19 -17.63 0.83 -6.29
CA VAL A 19 -16.71 -0.30 -6.04
C VAL A 19 -15.24 0.10 -6.27
N THR A 20 -14.97 1.14 -7.06
CA THR A 20 -13.60 1.55 -7.40
C THR A 20 -12.92 2.43 -6.32
N ALA A 21 -13.62 2.75 -5.22
CA ALA A 21 -13.08 3.58 -4.12
C ALA A 21 -12.21 2.80 -3.11
N LEU A 22 -12.11 1.47 -3.24
CA LEU A 22 -11.25 0.63 -2.39
C LEU A 22 -9.82 0.61 -2.96
N GLY A 23 -9.04 1.67 -2.77
CA GLY A 23 -7.66 1.70 -3.27
C GLY A 23 -6.80 2.90 -2.88
N GLN A 24 -7.34 3.91 -2.20
CA GLN A 24 -6.53 5.04 -1.72
C GLN A 24 -5.87 4.67 -0.38
N ILE A 25 -4.85 3.81 -0.43
CA ILE A 25 -3.95 3.63 0.71
C ILE A 25 -2.77 4.58 0.52
N LEU A 26 -2.49 5.42 1.52
CA LEU A 26 -1.27 6.21 1.55
C LEU A 26 -0.11 5.29 1.98
N GLU A 27 0.45 4.56 1.02
CA GLU A 27 1.67 3.79 1.24
C GLU A 27 2.92 4.61 0.93
N GLY A 28 3.99 4.33 1.65
CA GLY A 28 5.32 4.85 1.38
C GLY A 28 6.30 3.69 1.36
N THR A 29 7.24 3.73 0.40
CA THR A 29 8.28 2.69 0.27
C THR A 29 9.61 3.23 0.77
N ILE A 30 10.26 2.46 1.65
CA ILE A 30 11.64 2.70 2.06
C ILE A 30 12.47 1.53 1.56
N SER A 31 13.46 1.82 0.73
CA SER A 31 14.42 0.86 0.20
C SER A 31 15.84 1.23 0.61
N GLY A 32 16.69 0.23 0.80
CA GLY A 32 18.07 0.40 1.23
C GLY A 32 18.84 -0.90 1.10
N ARG A 33 20.17 -0.83 1.28
CA ARG A 33 21.07 -1.98 1.30
C ARG A 33 21.86 -1.96 2.60
N VAL A 34 21.98 -3.10 3.25
CA VAL A 34 22.83 -3.27 4.43
C VAL A 34 24.14 -3.89 3.98
N GLN A 35 25.25 -3.22 4.28
CA GLN A 35 26.60 -3.65 3.92
C GLN A 35 27.50 -3.68 5.14
N ASP A 36 28.48 -4.59 5.14
CA ASP A 36 29.56 -4.60 6.12
C ASP A 36 30.69 -3.60 5.75
N SER A 37 31.73 -3.55 6.58
CA SER A 37 32.89 -2.66 6.38
C SER A 37 33.73 -2.99 5.13
N THR A 38 33.54 -4.17 4.53
CA THR A 38 34.20 -4.59 3.28
C THR A 38 33.37 -4.25 2.04
N GLY A 39 32.11 -3.84 2.23
CA GLY A 39 31.17 -3.53 1.17
C GLY A 39 30.29 -4.71 0.71
N ALA A 40 30.39 -5.86 1.38
CA ALA A 40 29.57 -7.02 1.08
C ALA A 40 28.12 -6.82 1.57
N VAL A 41 27.14 -7.33 0.81
CA VAL A 41 25.72 -7.28 1.23
C VAL A 41 25.46 -8.26 2.36
N MET A 42 24.65 -7.85 3.33
CA MET A 42 24.32 -8.66 4.50
C MET A 42 22.87 -9.16 4.44
N PRO A 43 22.60 -10.40 4.01
CA PRO A 43 21.27 -11.00 4.11
C PRO A 43 20.94 -11.39 5.56
N GLY A 44 19.64 -11.44 5.88
CA GLY A 44 19.16 -11.83 7.21
C GLY A 44 19.39 -10.81 8.33
N ALA A 45 19.84 -9.59 8.01
CA ALA A 45 19.96 -8.52 8.98
C ALA A 45 18.57 -7.98 9.36
N GLU A 46 18.30 -7.84 10.65
CA GLU A 46 17.05 -7.25 11.14
C GLU A 46 17.06 -5.73 10.95
N VAL A 47 16.02 -5.21 10.30
CA VAL A 47 15.79 -3.79 10.09
C VAL A 47 14.48 -3.39 10.76
N VAL A 48 14.54 -2.43 11.67
CA VAL A 48 13.38 -1.87 12.36
C VAL A 48 13.14 -0.43 11.90
N LEU A 49 12.05 -0.22 11.16
CA LEU A 49 11.56 1.11 10.81
C LEU A 49 10.69 1.66 11.92
N LEU A 50 11.07 2.83 12.47
CA LEU A 50 10.31 3.55 13.49
C LEU A 50 9.66 4.81 12.92
N HIS A 51 8.34 4.92 13.10
CA HIS A 51 7.63 6.18 12.91
C HIS A 51 7.85 7.07 14.14
N VAL A 52 8.76 8.04 14.05
CA VAL A 52 9.22 8.85 15.20
C VAL A 52 8.08 9.56 15.93
N GLU A 53 7.13 10.15 15.21
CA GLU A 53 6.00 10.88 15.79
C GLU A 53 4.92 9.98 16.41
N ARG A 54 4.69 8.78 15.83
CA ARG A 54 3.56 7.90 16.20
C ARG A 54 3.97 6.68 17.01
N GLY A 55 5.28 6.43 17.16
CA GLY A 55 5.83 5.27 17.87
C GLY A 55 5.62 3.90 17.18
N VAL A 56 5.02 3.86 16.00
CA VAL A 56 4.74 2.62 15.26
C VAL A 56 6.04 2.04 14.70
N LYS A 57 6.22 0.72 14.84
CA LYS A 57 7.40 0.00 14.33
C LYS A 57 7.00 -1.02 13.25
N ARG A 58 7.85 -1.16 12.23
CA ARG A 58 7.81 -2.26 11.26
C ARG A 58 9.17 -2.95 11.23
N THR A 59 9.18 -4.27 11.35
CA THR A 59 10.41 -5.07 11.31
C THR A 59 10.45 -5.89 10.02
N THR A 60 11.63 -6.02 9.43
CA THR A 60 11.88 -6.87 8.27
C THR A 60 13.30 -7.45 8.31
N LEU A 61 13.56 -8.44 7.46
CA LEU A 61 14.88 -9.03 7.26
C LEU A 61 15.38 -8.65 5.86
N THR A 62 16.66 -8.35 5.73
CA THR A 62 17.28 -8.13 4.42
C THR A 62 17.31 -9.42 3.60
N ASN A 63 17.17 -9.27 2.29
CA ASN A 63 17.21 -10.36 1.31
C ASN A 63 18.63 -10.59 0.75
N ASP A 64 18.76 -11.68 -0.01
CA ASP A 64 19.94 -12.00 -0.83
C ASP A 64 20.12 -11.06 -2.04
#